data_AF-A0A0F7ZXK1-F1
#
_entry.id   AF-A0A0F7ZXK1-F1
#
_cell.length_a   1.000
_cell.length_b   1.000
_cell.length_c   1.000
_cell.angle_alpha   90.00
_cell.angle_beta   90.00
_cell.angle_gamma   90.00
#
_symmetry.space_group_name_H-M   'P 1'
#
loop_
_entity.id
_entity.type
_entity.pdbx_description
1 polymer ?
#
loop_
_entity_poly.entity_id
_entity_poly.type
_entity_poly.pdbx_seq_one_letter_code
_entity_poly.pdbx_strand_id
1 'polypeptide(L)'
;MLLVKLLGFLEASALATALGGERTEGQDKISDPVSEFLPRAKVFPRDDGTPDYGCSKTKPCKIGCCGPLDANGHGFCGAGPKFCSPGACTSQCDWKSECDPGWGSQWSKSSKCPLNVCCSPFGFCGTTQDFCQGKQVASPECAVSQRTSDKRTVGYYEGWNLQRSCGQMTPEEIPRGYYTHINFAFALIHPKTFCIAPMNSETPKLYDRVTQLKSSQPDLQVWIAIGGWAMNDPGPYRTAFSGMTRTDASQDAFFESLVTFMFQHNFDGVDIDWEASRAQINAYFQYPVADDRGGVKEDFDNYARMLRRLRERLNRSGKRFGISIAIPASYWYLRGFNLKELEPSIDWFNVMTYDIHGTWDSKVKSIGSFAYAHTNLTEINNGLELLWRNNVNPDRINLGLGFYGRSFTMADPGCISPGCPFKKSTGAGAGRCTGTPGVLSAAEINSIIKNGAKQIFIEKDAVQIVTWNQDQWVSWDDAKTLKLKQDFANRRCLGGTMVWAIDLDDGTLINQLGSNLNRPKAVVYNETAYMCRLGT
;
A
#
# COMPACT_ATOMS: atom_id res chain seq x y z
N MET A 1 -14.57 6.56 -52.46
CA MET A 1 -15.44 7.72 -52.20
C MET A 1 -16.45 7.29 -51.14
N LEU A 2 -16.20 7.69 -49.88
CA LEU A 2 -17.04 7.58 -48.67
C LEU A 2 -17.76 6.25 -48.29
N LEU A 3 -17.73 5.98 -46.97
CA LEU A 3 -18.43 4.94 -46.17
C LEU A 3 -17.83 3.51 -46.27
N VAL A 4 -17.43 2.83 -45.19
CA VAL A 4 -17.93 2.84 -43.80
C VAL A 4 -16.77 2.66 -42.79
N LYS A 5 -16.72 3.58 -41.82
CA LYS A 5 -16.03 3.45 -40.51
C LYS A 5 -16.77 2.42 -39.65
N LEU A 6 -16.09 1.39 -39.16
CA LEU A 6 -16.36 0.65 -37.89
C LEU A 6 -15.57 -0.66 -37.93
N LEU A 7 -14.43 -0.72 -37.23
CA LEU A 7 -13.76 -1.93 -36.69
C LEU A 7 -12.38 -1.53 -36.15
N GLY A 8 -12.38 -0.91 -34.98
CA GLY A 8 -11.16 -0.48 -34.31
C GLY A 8 -11.39 -0.26 -32.82
N PHE A 9 -12.10 -1.19 -32.18
CA PHE A 9 -12.32 -1.28 -30.73
C PHE A 9 -12.76 -2.71 -30.44
N LEU A 10 -11.82 -3.61 -30.09
CA LEU A 10 -12.04 -4.89 -29.37
C LEU A 10 -10.79 -5.79 -29.49
N GLU A 11 -9.70 -5.47 -28.80
CA GLU A 11 -8.66 -6.46 -28.45
C GLU A 11 -8.00 -6.09 -27.12
N ALA A 12 -8.70 -6.37 -26.01
CA ALA A 12 -8.11 -6.57 -24.67
C ALA A 12 -9.20 -6.99 -23.67
N SER A 13 -9.93 -8.08 -23.93
CA SER A 13 -10.75 -8.80 -22.94
C SER A 13 -11.32 -10.07 -23.57
N ALA A 14 -10.49 -11.11 -23.74
CA ALA A 14 -10.99 -12.45 -24.05
C ALA A 14 -9.87 -13.49 -23.85
N LEU A 15 -9.64 -13.92 -22.61
CA LEU A 15 -8.97 -15.20 -22.35
C LEU A 15 -9.38 -15.76 -20.99
N ALA A 16 -10.67 -16.08 -20.86
CA ALA A 16 -11.19 -16.90 -19.76
C ALA A 16 -12.59 -17.47 -20.05
N THR A 17 -12.84 -18.12 -21.19
CA THR A 17 -13.93 -19.12 -21.29
C THR A 17 -13.79 -19.98 -22.54
N ALA A 18 -13.27 -21.19 -22.38
CA ALA A 18 -13.65 -22.36 -23.17
C ALA A 18 -12.92 -23.57 -22.57
N LEU A 19 -13.62 -24.34 -21.75
CA LEU A 19 -13.61 -25.80 -21.70
C LEU A 19 -14.62 -26.19 -20.60
N GLY A 20 -15.83 -26.51 -21.05
CA GLY A 20 -16.89 -27.03 -20.21
C GLY A 20 -16.59 -28.46 -19.77
N GLY A 21 -16.84 -28.73 -18.50
CA GLY A 21 -16.93 -30.06 -17.92
C GLY A 21 -17.84 -29.98 -16.70
N GLU A 22 -19.02 -30.58 -16.79
CA GLU A 22 -20.00 -30.71 -15.72
C GLU A 22 -19.39 -31.28 -14.44
N ARG A 23 -19.71 -30.71 -13.27
CA ARG A 23 -19.69 -31.40 -11.96
C ARG A 23 -20.55 -30.65 -10.94
N THR A 24 -21.72 -31.23 -10.72
CA THR A 24 -22.45 -31.44 -9.44
C THR A 24 -22.21 -30.48 -8.28
N GLU A 25 -23.31 -29.92 -7.77
CA GLU A 25 -23.48 -29.31 -6.45
C GLU A 25 -22.81 -30.13 -5.35
N GLY A 26 -21.88 -29.49 -4.64
CA GLY A 26 -21.23 -29.99 -3.44
C GLY A 26 -20.88 -28.81 -2.54
N GLN A 27 -21.47 -28.78 -1.36
CA GLN A 27 -21.27 -27.77 -0.33
C GLN A 27 -19.81 -27.78 0.15
N ASP A 28 -19.03 -26.74 -0.15
CA ASP A 28 -17.78 -26.46 0.57
C ASP A 28 -17.93 -25.18 1.41
N LYS A 29 -18.47 -25.36 2.62
CA LYS A 29 -18.36 -24.41 3.73
C LYS A 29 -16.90 -24.45 4.23
N ILE A 30 -16.05 -23.51 3.82
CA ILE A 30 -14.72 -23.32 4.42
C ILE A 30 -14.72 -22.06 5.28
N SER A 31 -14.71 -22.28 6.60
CA SER A 31 -14.81 -21.27 7.64
C SER A 31 -13.45 -20.84 8.26
N ASP A 32 -12.51 -20.29 7.46
CA ASP A 32 -11.25 -19.54 7.77
C ASP A 32 -11.31 -18.08 8.27
N PRO A 33 -10.91 -17.71 9.49
CA PRO A 33 -10.86 -16.31 9.97
C PRO A 33 -9.42 -15.84 10.35
N VAL A 34 -9.21 -14.54 10.65
CA VAL A 34 -8.14 -13.87 11.48
C VAL A 34 -8.40 -12.34 11.42
N SER A 35 -8.35 -11.65 12.56
CA SER A 35 -8.34 -10.17 12.77
C SER A 35 -6.89 -9.69 13.02
N GLU A 36 -6.47 -8.42 12.91
CA GLU A 36 -7.08 -7.25 13.55
C GLU A 36 -6.34 -5.95 13.14
N PHE A 37 -7.10 -4.93 12.70
CA PHE A 37 -6.93 -3.52 13.03
C PHE A 37 -8.32 -3.10 13.55
N LEU A 38 -8.40 -2.52 14.76
CA LEU A 38 -9.59 -2.14 15.58
C LEU A 38 -10.11 -3.17 16.61
N PRO A 39 -10.57 -2.68 17.80
CA PRO A 39 -10.67 -3.46 19.02
C PRO A 39 -12.01 -4.20 19.10
N ARG A 40 -11.95 -5.52 18.95
CA ARG A 40 -12.82 -6.51 19.58
C ARG A 40 -12.29 -7.86 19.12
N ALA A 41 -11.52 -8.51 19.99
CA ALA A 41 -11.10 -9.90 19.82
C ALA A 41 -12.30 -10.76 19.39
N LYS A 42 -12.39 -11.08 18.10
CA LYS A 42 -13.38 -12.02 17.56
C LYS A 42 -12.71 -12.95 16.57
N VAL A 43 -11.96 -13.88 17.13
CA VAL A 43 -11.44 -15.06 16.46
C VAL A 43 -12.58 -16.08 16.32
N PHE A 44 -12.96 -16.36 15.09
CA PHE A 44 -13.51 -17.61 14.55
C PHE A 44 -14.88 -18.07 15.06
N PRO A 45 -15.96 -17.42 14.64
CA PRO A 45 -17.30 -17.79 15.05
C PRO A 45 -17.85 -19.08 14.43
N ARG A 46 -18.70 -19.78 15.18
CA ARG A 46 -19.76 -20.70 14.73
C ARG A 46 -20.69 -19.97 13.76
N ASP A 47 -21.57 -20.71 13.08
CA ASP A 47 -22.56 -20.16 12.13
C ASP A 47 -23.49 -19.09 12.77
N ASP A 48 -23.50 -18.95 14.11
CA ASP A 48 -24.24 -17.94 14.88
C ASP A 48 -23.42 -16.70 15.30
N GLY A 49 -22.15 -16.59 14.92
CA GLY A 49 -21.30 -15.47 15.33
C GLY A 49 -20.52 -15.67 16.66
N THR A 50 -20.60 -16.84 17.31
CA THR A 50 -19.89 -17.13 18.57
C THR A 50 -18.62 -17.95 18.36
N PRO A 51 -17.43 -17.54 18.84
CA PRO A 51 -16.18 -18.28 18.65
C PRO A 51 -16.22 -19.77 19.03
N ASP A 52 -15.78 -20.66 18.12
CA ASP A 52 -15.70 -22.10 18.41
C ASP A 52 -14.33 -22.49 18.98
N TYR A 53 -14.16 -22.33 20.28
CA TYR A 53 -12.95 -22.73 21.00
C TYR A 53 -12.95 -24.19 21.45
N GLY A 54 -14.03 -24.93 21.18
CA GLY A 54 -14.23 -26.29 21.69
C GLY A 54 -13.52 -27.33 20.83
N CYS A 55 -12.79 -28.23 21.47
CA CYS A 55 -12.14 -29.36 20.82
C CYS A 55 -12.50 -30.67 21.53
N SER A 56 -12.21 -31.79 20.88
CA SER A 56 -12.37 -33.13 21.45
C SER A 56 -11.37 -34.09 20.81
N LYS A 57 -11.43 -35.37 21.18
CA LYS A 57 -10.64 -36.42 20.50
C LYS A 57 -10.89 -36.51 18.99
N THR A 58 -12.11 -36.20 18.56
CA THR A 58 -12.54 -36.31 17.15
C THR A 58 -12.65 -34.95 16.46
N LYS A 59 -12.58 -33.85 17.22
CA LYS A 59 -12.64 -32.48 16.70
C LYS A 59 -11.35 -31.74 17.07
N PRO A 60 -10.35 -31.72 16.17
CA PRO A 60 -9.08 -31.04 16.42
C PRO A 60 -9.27 -29.52 16.41
N CYS A 61 -8.29 -28.81 16.98
CA CYS A 61 -8.27 -27.36 16.93
C CYS A 61 -7.97 -26.83 15.52
N LYS A 62 -8.39 -25.60 15.21
CA LYS A 62 -7.88 -24.89 14.02
C LYS A 62 -6.59 -24.14 14.34
N ILE A 63 -6.49 -23.64 15.56
CA ILE A 63 -5.36 -22.90 16.11
C ILE A 63 -5.12 -23.40 17.53
N GLY A 64 -3.88 -23.70 17.87
CA GLY A 64 -3.51 -24.20 19.19
C GLY A 64 -3.58 -25.71 19.33
N CYS A 65 -3.18 -26.18 20.50
CA CYS A 65 -3.31 -27.56 20.94
C CYS A 65 -4.70 -27.76 21.56
N CYS A 66 -5.25 -28.97 21.41
CA CYS A 66 -6.49 -29.35 22.07
C CYS A 66 -6.21 -29.93 23.46
N GLY A 67 -6.72 -29.32 24.52
CA GLY A 67 -6.75 -29.92 25.87
C GLY A 67 -6.52 -28.93 27.01
N PRO A 68 -6.62 -29.34 28.28
CA PRO A 68 -7.09 -30.65 28.77
C PRO A 68 -8.58 -30.89 28.47
N LEU A 69 -8.96 -32.16 28.32
CA LEU A 69 -10.37 -32.55 28.20
C LEU A 69 -11.01 -32.68 29.58
N ASP A 70 -12.28 -32.30 29.70
CA ASP A 70 -13.12 -32.60 30.86
C ASP A 70 -13.55 -34.07 30.87
N ALA A 71 -14.31 -34.47 31.91
CA ALA A 71 -14.82 -35.83 32.06
C ALA A 71 -15.78 -36.26 30.93
N ASN A 72 -16.36 -35.31 30.19
CA ASN A 72 -17.25 -35.56 29.06
C ASN A 72 -16.48 -35.59 27.73
N GLY A 73 -15.16 -35.44 27.74
CA GLY A 73 -14.32 -35.44 26.54
C GLY A 73 -14.30 -34.11 25.79
N HIS A 74 -14.75 -33.01 26.40
CA HIS A 74 -14.70 -31.67 25.83
C HIS A 74 -13.49 -30.89 26.34
N GLY A 75 -12.73 -30.29 25.43
CA GLY A 75 -11.60 -29.43 25.74
C GLY A 75 -11.69 -28.09 25.05
N PHE A 76 -10.65 -27.29 25.28
CA PHE A 76 -10.49 -25.99 24.63
C PHE A 76 -9.21 -25.95 23.80
N CYS A 77 -9.26 -25.15 22.75
CA CYS A 77 -8.10 -24.81 21.94
C CYS A 77 -7.27 -23.71 22.60
N GLY A 78 -5.97 -23.94 22.73
CA GLY A 78 -5.07 -22.94 23.30
C GLY A 78 -3.60 -23.24 23.04
N ALA A 79 -2.75 -22.30 23.46
CA ALA A 79 -1.33 -22.33 23.23
C ALA A 79 -0.54 -22.50 24.53
N GLY A 80 0.72 -22.88 24.41
CA GLY A 80 1.64 -22.92 25.55
C GLY A 80 1.52 -24.18 26.40
N PRO A 81 2.25 -24.24 27.53
CA PRO A 81 2.41 -25.47 28.31
C PRO A 81 1.08 -26.01 28.84
N LYS A 82 0.10 -25.16 29.15
CA LYS A 82 -1.20 -25.60 29.68
C LYS A 82 -1.99 -26.47 28.69
N PHE A 83 -1.82 -26.22 27.39
CA PHE A 83 -2.58 -26.87 26.32
C PHE A 83 -1.75 -27.89 25.54
N CYS A 84 -0.44 -27.64 25.41
CA CYS A 84 0.45 -28.39 24.52
C CYS A 84 1.38 -29.38 25.26
N SER A 85 1.42 -29.38 26.59
CA SER A 85 2.29 -30.30 27.34
C SER A 85 1.87 -31.76 27.21
N PRO A 86 2.84 -32.71 27.31
CA PRO A 86 2.54 -34.11 27.49
C PRO A 86 1.57 -34.32 28.66
N GLY A 87 0.50 -35.09 28.43
CA GLY A 87 -0.54 -35.36 29.43
C GLY A 87 -1.67 -34.32 29.51
N ALA A 88 -1.46 -33.10 29.02
CA ALA A 88 -2.52 -32.09 28.88
C ALA A 88 -3.13 -32.08 27.47
N CYS A 89 -2.30 -32.31 26.45
CA CYS A 89 -2.71 -32.26 25.06
C CYS A 89 -3.31 -33.58 24.55
N THR A 90 -4.36 -33.46 23.75
CA THR A 90 -5.06 -34.56 23.05
C THR A 90 -4.75 -34.62 21.56
N SER A 91 -4.69 -33.47 20.88
CA SER A 91 -4.38 -33.38 19.45
C SER A 91 -3.69 -32.07 19.12
N GLN A 92 -2.91 -32.07 18.04
CA GLN A 92 -2.10 -30.91 17.59
C GLN A 92 -1.07 -30.44 18.63
N CYS A 93 -0.45 -31.38 19.35
CA CYS A 93 0.41 -31.10 20.50
C CYS A 93 1.74 -30.43 20.14
N ASP A 94 2.15 -30.52 18.88
CA ASP A 94 3.36 -29.86 18.38
C ASP A 94 3.11 -28.40 17.96
N TRP A 95 1.90 -27.88 18.16
CA TRP A 95 1.56 -26.51 17.81
C TRP A 95 2.34 -25.54 18.71
N LYS A 96 2.95 -24.53 18.07
CA LYS A 96 3.71 -23.47 18.75
C LYS A 96 3.10 -22.10 18.48
N SER A 97 3.11 -21.26 19.51
CA SER A 97 2.63 -19.88 19.45
C SER A 97 3.49 -19.00 18.53
N GLU A 98 2.93 -17.88 18.06
CA GLU A 98 3.65 -16.96 17.17
C GLU A 98 4.83 -16.32 17.90
N CYS A 99 4.59 -15.88 19.14
CA CYS A 99 5.57 -15.25 20.00
C CYS A 99 5.61 -15.91 21.38
N ASP A 100 6.66 -15.62 22.13
CA ASP A 100 6.91 -16.13 23.46
C ASP A 100 6.44 -15.14 24.55
N PRO A 101 5.34 -15.42 25.28
CA PRO A 101 4.92 -14.64 26.43
C PRO A 101 5.67 -15.02 27.73
N GLY A 102 6.70 -15.85 27.66
CA GLY A 102 7.45 -16.41 28.80
C GLY A 102 7.33 -17.93 28.94
N TRP A 103 6.87 -18.62 27.90
CA TRP A 103 6.76 -20.09 27.85
C TRP A 103 8.05 -20.77 27.38
N GLY A 104 8.88 -20.10 26.58
CA GLY A 104 10.11 -20.64 26.01
C GLY A 104 9.97 -21.21 24.61
N SER A 105 11.10 -21.42 23.93
CA SER A 105 11.18 -21.85 22.51
C SER A 105 10.60 -23.24 22.23
N GLN A 106 10.41 -24.06 23.26
CA GLN A 106 9.70 -25.32 23.14
C GLN A 106 8.20 -25.11 22.83
N TRP A 107 7.60 -23.99 23.23
CA TRP A 107 6.18 -23.68 23.05
C TRP A 107 5.90 -22.54 22.06
N SER A 108 6.95 -21.82 21.63
CA SER A 108 6.83 -20.60 20.83
C SER A 108 7.77 -20.62 19.63
N LYS A 109 7.30 -20.11 18.49
CA LYS A 109 8.07 -20.06 17.23
C LYS A 109 9.14 -18.98 17.25
N SER A 110 8.87 -17.87 17.94
CA SER A 110 9.78 -16.74 18.05
C SER A 110 9.77 -16.20 19.48
N SER A 111 10.91 -15.70 19.94
CA SER A 111 11.02 -14.99 21.22
C SER A 111 10.38 -13.60 21.17
N LYS A 112 10.18 -13.03 19.97
CA LYS A 112 9.61 -11.69 19.78
C LYS A 112 8.68 -11.64 18.56
N CYS A 113 7.78 -10.67 18.58
CA CYS A 113 6.94 -10.37 17.43
C CYS A 113 7.71 -9.58 16.34
N PRO A 114 7.37 -9.79 15.06
CA PRO A 114 7.81 -8.92 13.98
C PRO A 114 7.49 -7.45 14.27
N LEU A 115 8.32 -6.54 13.76
CA LEU A 115 8.19 -5.08 13.96
C LEU A 115 8.14 -4.64 15.44
N ASN A 116 8.61 -5.47 16.38
CA ASN A 116 8.58 -5.19 17.81
C ASN A 116 7.17 -4.81 18.34
N VAL A 117 6.12 -5.39 17.75
CA VAL A 117 4.78 -5.31 18.34
C VAL A 117 4.68 -6.21 19.58
N CYS A 118 3.56 -6.15 20.29
CA CYS A 118 3.43 -6.81 21.58
C CYS A 118 3.06 -8.29 21.41
N CYS A 119 3.60 -9.12 22.29
CA CYS A 119 3.17 -10.52 22.44
C CYS A 119 2.06 -10.59 23.48
N SER A 120 0.88 -11.07 23.09
CA SER A 120 -0.23 -11.26 24.02
C SER A 120 0.07 -12.39 25.01
N PRO A 121 -0.62 -12.45 26.16
CA PRO A 121 -0.52 -13.58 27.11
C PRO A 121 -0.86 -14.94 26.50
N PHE A 122 -1.50 -14.95 25.32
CA PHE A 122 -1.88 -16.15 24.58
C PHE A 122 -0.90 -16.51 23.45
N GLY A 123 0.21 -15.77 23.31
CA GLY A 123 1.27 -16.06 22.35
C GLY A 123 1.00 -15.60 20.91
N PHE A 124 0.19 -14.55 20.73
CA PHE A 124 -0.09 -13.92 19.44
C PHE A 124 0.50 -12.51 19.36
N CYS A 125 0.87 -12.07 18.16
CA CYS A 125 1.42 -10.73 17.94
C CYS A 125 0.36 -9.70 17.58
N GLY A 126 0.44 -8.50 18.15
CA GLY A 126 -0.50 -7.43 17.86
C GLY A 126 -0.13 -6.09 18.51
N THR A 127 -0.87 -5.06 18.13
CA THR A 127 -0.64 -3.67 18.55
C THR A 127 -1.73 -3.11 19.48
N THR A 128 -2.85 -3.81 19.63
CA THR A 128 -3.99 -3.33 20.41
C THR A 128 -3.75 -3.45 21.92
N GLN A 129 -4.63 -2.85 22.71
CA GLN A 129 -4.55 -2.89 24.18
C GLN A 129 -4.49 -4.31 24.73
N ASP A 130 -5.24 -5.26 24.12
CA ASP A 130 -5.28 -6.67 24.54
C ASP A 130 -3.93 -7.38 24.37
N PHE A 131 -3.10 -6.92 23.43
CA PHE A 131 -1.77 -7.45 23.18
C PHE A 131 -0.70 -6.68 23.97
N CYS A 132 -0.86 -5.36 24.08
CA CYS A 132 0.14 -4.48 24.65
C CYS A 132 -0.06 -4.15 26.13
N GLN A 133 -1.14 -4.61 26.76
CA GLN A 133 -1.46 -4.31 28.17
C GLN A 133 -1.42 -2.79 28.46
N GLY A 134 -1.92 -1.99 27.52
CA GLY A 134 -1.92 -0.52 27.61
C GLY A 134 -0.58 0.17 27.41
N LYS A 135 0.51 -0.54 27.08
CA LYS A 135 1.80 0.09 26.74
C LYS A 135 1.67 0.96 25.50
N GLN A 136 1.95 2.24 25.65
CA GLN A 136 1.95 3.21 24.56
C GLN A 136 3.29 3.21 23.81
N VAL A 137 3.22 3.49 22.51
CA VAL A 137 4.42 3.73 21.69
C VAL A 137 4.81 5.19 21.85
N ALA A 138 6.07 5.44 22.21
CA ALA A 138 6.62 6.77 22.15
C ALA A 138 6.67 7.21 20.67
N SER A 139 5.75 8.10 20.29
CA SER A 139 5.71 8.67 18.96
C SER A 139 6.48 10.00 18.94
N PRO A 140 7.13 10.35 17.82
CA PRO A 140 7.76 11.65 17.65
C PRO A 140 6.70 12.76 17.76
N GLU A 141 7.10 13.86 18.39
CA GLU A 141 6.29 15.05 18.63
C GLU A 141 7.14 16.30 18.36
N CYS A 142 6.71 17.09 17.38
CA CYS A 142 7.29 18.37 16.98
C CYS A 142 6.20 19.43 16.98
N ALA A 143 6.58 20.69 17.20
CA ALA A 143 5.63 21.79 17.05
C ALA A 143 5.23 21.93 15.57
N VAL A 144 3.94 22.04 15.28
CA VAL A 144 3.43 22.19 13.89
C VAL A 144 4.08 23.39 13.19
N SER A 145 4.42 24.44 13.94
CA SER A 145 5.13 25.64 13.45
C SER A 145 6.54 25.38 12.92
N GLN A 146 7.17 24.24 13.27
CA GLN A 146 8.47 23.85 12.72
C GLN A 146 8.39 23.36 11.27
N ARG A 147 7.18 23.00 10.81
CA ARG A 147 6.91 22.65 9.42
C ARG A 147 7.87 21.59 8.85
N THR A 148 8.18 20.56 9.65
CA THR A 148 9.18 19.54 9.31
C THR A 148 8.88 18.80 8.01
N SER A 149 7.60 18.61 7.70
CA SER A 149 7.14 17.89 6.49
C SER A 149 7.26 18.72 5.21
N ASP A 150 7.69 19.98 5.32
CA ASP A 150 7.91 20.83 4.16
C ASP A 150 9.26 20.59 3.47
N LYS A 151 10.13 19.71 4.00
CA LYS A 151 11.42 19.47 3.34
C LYS A 151 11.24 18.78 1.99
N ARG A 152 10.26 17.89 1.86
CA ARG A 152 10.01 17.12 0.63
C ARG A 152 8.52 16.98 0.33
N THR A 153 8.18 17.17 -0.93
CA THR A 153 6.89 16.81 -1.52
C THR A 153 7.17 16.00 -2.76
N VAL A 154 6.88 14.71 -2.68
CA VAL A 154 7.07 13.73 -3.74
C VAL A 154 5.74 13.52 -4.45
N GLY A 155 5.69 13.59 -5.78
CA GLY A 155 4.50 13.23 -6.53
C GLY A 155 4.76 12.05 -7.46
N TYR A 156 3.91 11.04 -7.41
CA TYR A 156 3.94 9.95 -8.40
C TYR A 156 3.17 10.36 -9.65
N TYR A 157 3.80 10.22 -10.81
CA TYR A 157 3.19 10.44 -12.12
C TYR A 157 2.95 9.10 -12.81
N GLU A 158 1.69 8.74 -13.04
CA GLU A 158 1.32 7.47 -13.67
C GLU A 158 1.67 7.50 -15.18
N GLY A 159 2.69 6.77 -15.60
CA GLY A 159 3.12 6.59 -16.99
C GLY A 159 2.07 5.91 -17.89
N TRP A 160 0.99 5.38 -17.31
CA TRP A 160 -0.18 4.87 -18.04
C TRP A 160 -1.36 5.86 -18.08
N ASN A 161 -1.28 7.03 -17.43
CA ASN A 161 -2.42 7.95 -17.33
C ASN A 161 -3.00 8.38 -18.70
N LEU A 162 -2.14 8.48 -19.73
CA LEU A 162 -2.53 8.84 -21.10
C LEU A 162 -3.38 7.76 -21.80
N GLN A 163 -3.52 6.57 -21.20
CA GLN A 163 -4.41 5.52 -21.69
C GLN A 163 -5.86 5.71 -21.23
N ARG A 164 -6.11 6.58 -20.24
CA ARG A 164 -7.48 6.89 -19.77
C ARG A 164 -8.28 7.58 -20.86
N SER A 165 -9.59 7.40 -20.88
CA SER A 165 -10.48 8.03 -21.88
C SER A 165 -10.62 9.55 -21.73
N CYS A 166 -10.33 10.08 -20.53
CA CYS A 166 -10.34 11.49 -20.18
C CYS A 166 -9.48 11.72 -18.92
N GLY A 167 -9.39 12.97 -18.46
CA GLY A 167 -8.61 13.31 -17.26
C GLY A 167 -7.14 12.92 -17.40
N GLN A 168 -6.60 13.04 -18.62
CA GLN A 168 -5.20 12.77 -18.92
C GLN A 168 -4.34 13.96 -18.48
N MET A 169 -3.07 13.70 -18.18
CA MET A 169 -2.08 14.72 -17.88
C MET A 169 -0.79 14.37 -18.58
N THR A 170 -0.34 15.22 -19.50
CA THR A 170 0.98 15.13 -20.10
C THR A 170 2.06 15.63 -19.14
N PRO A 171 3.34 15.24 -19.31
CA PRO A 171 4.43 15.70 -18.47
C PRO A 171 4.49 17.23 -18.30
N GLU A 172 4.24 17.97 -19.37
CA GLU A 172 4.37 19.43 -19.39
C GLU A 172 3.24 20.14 -18.63
N GLU A 173 2.12 19.44 -18.38
CA GLU A 173 0.98 19.92 -17.60
C GLU A 173 1.16 19.74 -16.09
N ILE A 174 2.16 18.97 -15.65
CA ILE A 174 2.46 18.79 -14.23
C ILE A 174 2.67 20.16 -13.56
N PRO A 175 1.92 20.49 -12.49
CA PRO A 175 2.07 21.76 -11.79
C PRO A 175 3.48 21.95 -11.22
N ARG A 176 4.20 22.94 -11.76
CA ARG A 176 5.56 23.29 -11.35
C ARG A 176 5.60 24.18 -10.10
N GLY A 177 6.67 24.06 -9.32
CA GLY A 177 6.93 24.83 -8.08
C GLY A 177 6.42 24.20 -6.78
N TYR A 178 5.53 23.20 -6.87
CA TYR A 178 4.98 22.53 -5.68
C TYR A 178 5.77 21.28 -5.28
N TYR A 179 6.17 20.48 -6.27
CA TYR A 179 6.91 19.24 -6.08
C TYR A 179 8.41 19.51 -6.00
N THR A 180 9.05 18.87 -5.01
CA THR A 180 10.53 18.75 -4.94
C THR A 180 11.03 17.55 -5.72
N HIS A 181 10.20 16.49 -5.79
CA HIS A 181 10.52 15.23 -6.43
C HIS A 181 9.31 14.76 -7.24
N ILE A 182 9.55 14.26 -8.44
CA ILE A 182 8.56 13.51 -9.21
C ILE A 182 9.08 12.08 -9.38
N ASN A 183 8.29 11.11 -8.94
CA ASN A 183 8.54 9.70 -9.21
C ASN A 183 7.75 9.29 -10.46
N PHE A 184 8.43 8.95 -11.55
CA PHE A 184 7.79 8.40 -12.74
C PHE A 184 7.40 6.94 -12.48
N ALA A 185 6.10 6.64 -12.42
CA ALA A 185 5.58 5.31 -12.16
C ALA A 185 5.01 4.68 -13.44
N PHE A 186 5.54 3.59 -14.01
CA PHE A 186 6.66 2.80 -13.54
C PHE A 186 7.55 2.40 -14.72
N ALA A 187 8.77 1.99 -14.38
CA ALA A 187 9.47 0.96 -15.14
C ALA A 187 9.31 -0.42 -14.45
N LEU A 188 9.60 -1.48 -15.17
CA LEU A 188 9.54 -2.87 -14.72
C LEU A 188 10.93 -3.51 -14.71
N ILE A 189 11.02 -4.71 -14.15
CA ILE A 189 12.22 -5.56 -14.22
C ILE A 189 11.93 -6.71 -15.19
N HIS A 190 12.72 -6.84 -16.25
CA HIS A 190 12.59 -7.95 -17.18
C HIS A 190 12.85 -9.30 -16.45
N PRO A 191 11.94 -10.27 -16.50
CA PRO A 191 11.93 -11.41 -15.56
C PRO A 191 13.07 -12.42 -15.76
N LYS A 192 13.78 -12.35 -16.89
CA LYS A 192 14.90 -13.26 -17.20
C LYS A 192 16.27 -12.61 -17.10
N THR A 193 16.37 -11.35 -17.50
CA THR A 193 17.64 -10.62 -17.59
C THR A 193 17.85 -9.66 -16.43
N PHE A 194 16.78 -9.35 -15.69
CA PHE A 194 16.74 -8.34 -14.64
C PHE A 194 17.07 -6.91 -15.09
N CYS A 195 17.10 -6.66 -16.41
CA CYS A 195 17.24 -5.31 -16.94
C CYS A 195 15.96 -4.48 -16.72
N ILE A 196 16.11 -3.16 -16.71
CA ILE A 196 14.98 -2.23 -16.75
C ILE A 196 14.19 -2.45 -18.04
N ALA A 197 12.88 -2.58 -17.90
CA ALA A 197 11.93 -2.75 -19.00
C ALA A 197 10.82 -1.70 -18.91
N PRO A 198 10.32 -1.18 -20.04
CA PRO A 198 9.15 -0.31 -20.00
C PRO A 198 7.87 -1.10 -19.74
N MET A 199 6.83 -0.43 -19.24
CA MET A 199 5.51 -1.07 -19.08
C MET A 199 4.91 -1.46 -20.44
N ASN A 200 5.08 -0.61 -21.45
CA ASN A 200 4.70 -0.86 -22.83
C ASN A 200 5.52 0.01 -23.80
N SER A 201 5.23 -0.05 -25.10
CA SER A 201 5.94 0.71 -26.14
C SER A 201 5.78 2.23 -26.06
N GLU A 202 4.77 2.72 -25.36
CA GLU A 202 4.46 4.15 -25.25
C GLU A 202 5.16 4.79 -24.04
N THR A 203 5.39 4.03 -22.96
CA THR A 203 6.02 4.53 -21.73
C THR A 203 7.38 5.22 -21.98
N PRO A 204 8.30 4.69 -22.82
CA PRO A 204 9.58 5.34 -23.09
C PRO A 204 9.48 6.74 -23.67
N LYS A 205 8.40 7.07 -24.38
CA LYS A 205 8.19 8.40 -24.99
C LYS A 205 7.99 9.50 -23.93
N LEU A 206 7.79 9.13 -22.67
CA LEU A 206 7.53 10.06 -21.57
C LEU A 206 8.74 10.29 -20.66
N TYR A 207 9.75 9.41 -20.65
CA TYR A 207 10.88 9.50 -19.73
C TYR A 207 11.60 10.84 -19.83
N ASP A 208 12.09 11.17 -21.03
CA ASP A 208 12.83 12.41 -21.26
C ASP A 208 11.95 13.65 -21.08
N ARG A 209 10.65 13.54 -21.38
CA ARG A 209 9.69 14.65 -21.22
C ARG A 209 9.49 15.02 -19.75
N VAL A 210 9.41 14.04 -18.85
CA VAL A 210 9.30 14.31 -17.42
C VAL A 210 10.63 14.82 -16.85
N THR A 211 11.77 14.24 -17.24
CA THR A 211 13.08 14.71 -16.76
C THR A 211 13.44 16.09 -17.31
N GLN A 212 12.93 16.49 -18.47
CA GLN A 212 13.09 17.82 -19.06
C GLN A 212 12.41 18.93 -18.24
N LEU A 213 11.46 18.60 -17.35
CA LEU A 213 10.82 19.59 -16.47
C LEU A 213 11.84 20.34 -15.60
N LYS A 214 12.97 19.69 -15.28
CA LYS A 214 14.08 20.25 -14.51
C LYS A 214 14.73 21.46 -15.20
N SER A 215 14.66 21.55 -16.53
CA SER A 215 15.19 22.71 -17.27
C SER A 215 14.48 24.01 -16.90
N SER A 216 13.21 23.91 -16.49
CA SER A 216 12.39 25.04 -16.03
C SER A 216 12.26 25.15 -14.51
N GLN A 217 12.66 24.12 -13.76
CA GLN A 217 12.68 24.06 -12.30
C GLN A 217 13.96 23.34 -11.85
N PRO A 218 15.11 24.04 -11.76
CA PRO A 218 16.42 23.41 -11.57
C PRO A 218 16.62 22.65 -10.26
N ASP A 219 15.80 22.92 -9.24
CA ASP A 219 15.78 22.26 -7.94
C ASP A 219 14.90 21.00 -7.90
N LEU A 220 14.10 20.75 -8.94
CA LEU A 220 13.30 19.55 -9.08
C LEU A 220 14.20 18.33 -9.32
N GLN A 221 13.94 17.25 -8.59
CA GLN A 221 14.48 15.94 -8.91
C GLN A 221 13.42 15.06 -9.58
N VAL A 222 13.83 14.28 -10.57
CA VAL A 222 12.94 13.31 -11.22
C VAL A 222 13.53 11.92 -11.08
N TRP A 223 12.80 11.04 -10.42
CA TRP A 223 13.23 9.68 -10.08
C TRP A 223 12.38 8.68 -10.85
N ILE A 224 12.97 7.53 -11.20
CA ILE A 224 12.22 6.43 -11.81
C ILE A 224 11.72 5.49 -10.71
N ALA A 225 10.40 5.27 -10.65
CA ALA A 225 9.83 4.25 -9.79
C ALA A 225 9.79 2.90 -10.53
N ILE A 226 10.23 1.84 -9.88
CA ILE A 226 10.32 0.49 -10.45
C ILE A 226 9.41 -0.42 -9.65
N GLY A 227 8.44 -1.05 -10.31
CA GLY A 227 7.53 -1.99 -9.66
C GLY A 227 6.06 -1.63 -9.82
N GLY A 228 5.40 -1.47 -8.68
CA GLY A 228 3.96 -1.24 -8.57
C GLY A 228 3.13 -2.51 -8.46
N TRP A 229 1.91 -2.37 -7.92
CA TRP A 229 0.97 -3.48 -7.65
C TRP A 229 0.82 -4.51 -8.78
N ALA A 230 0.72 -4.06 -10.03
CA ALA A 230 0.45 -4.90 -11.19
C ALA A 230 1.66 -5.74 -11.65
N MET A 231 2.89 -5.35 -11.29
CA MET A 231 4.09 -6.11 -11.66
C MET A 231 4.11 -7.50 -11.00
N ASN A 232 3.51 -7.62 -9.81
CA ASN A 232 3.41 -8.87 -9.06
C ASN A 232 2.09 -9.63 -9.29
N ASP A 233 1.26 -9.22 -10.26
CA ASP A 233 0.10 -10.01 -10.68
C ASP A 233 0.51 -11.35 -11.30
N PRO A 234 -0.39 -12.37 -11.29
CA PRO A 234 -0.13 -13.64 -11.97
C PRO A 234 0.30 -13.43 -13.42
N GLY A 235 1.53 -13.82 -13.74
CA GLY A 235 2.13 -13.55 -15.03
C GLY A 235 3.65 -13.65 -15.00
N PRO A 236 4.33 -13.31 -16.11
CA PRO A 236 5.78 -13.50 -16.25
C PRO A 236 6.61 -12.63 -15.29
N TYR A 237 6.06 -11.49 -14.82
CA TYR A 237 6.76 -10.56 -13.94
C TYR A 237 6.63 -10.89 -12.44
N ARG A 238 5.73 -11.81 -12.07
CA ARG A 238 5.37 -12.11 -10.67
C ARG A 238 6.58 -12.33 -9.75
N THR A 239 7.58 -13.05 -10.23
CA THR A 239 8.79 -13.41 -9.45
C THR A 239 10.01 -12.55 -9.79
N ALA A 240 9.87 -11.50 -10.60
CA ALA A 240 11.00 -10.74 -11.13
C ALA A 240 11.81 -10.05 -10.01
N PHE A 241 11.15 -9.46 -9.01
CA PHE A 241 11.84 -8.87 -7.85
C PHE A 241 12.57 -9.91 -7.00
N SER A 242 11.89 -11.00 -6.62
CA SER A 242 12.49 -12.09 -5.83
C SER A 242 13.70 -12.68 -6.58
N GLY A 243 13.54 -12.94 -7.88
CA GLY A 243 14.62 -13.40 -8.76
C GLY A 243 15.80 -12.43 -8.82
N MET A 244 15.54 -11.12 -8.94
CA MET A 244 16.55 -10.07 -9.02
C MET A 244 17.36 -9.95 -7.73
N THR A 245 16.71 -10.02 -6.56
CA THR A 245 17.38 -9.83 -5.25
C THR A 245 18.16 -11.06 -4.78
N ARG A 246 17.94 -12.23 -5.38
CA ARG A 246 18.42 -13.52 -4.89
C ARG A 246 19.95 -13.71 -4.93
N THR A 247 20.63 -13.32 -5.99
CA THR A 247 22.08 -13.55 -6.14
C THR A 247 22.83 -12.29 -6.49
N ASP A 248 24.15 -12.29 -6.27
CA ASP A 248 24.96 -11.11 -6.59
C ASP A 248 24.92 -10.79 -8.09
N ALA A 249 24.98 -11.83 -8.94
CA ALA A 249 24.93 -11.70 -10.39
C ALA A 249 23.59 -11.15 -10.91
N SER A 250 22.45 -11.55 -10.32
CA SER A 250 21.14 -11.02 -10.72
C SER A 250 20.98 -9.55 -10.34
N GLN A 251 21.48 -9.19 -9.16
CA GLN A 251 21.53 -7.81 -8.70
C GLN A 251 22.49 -6.97 -9.56
N ASP A 252 23.67 -7.47 -9.91
CA ASP A 252 24.62 -6.74 -10.76
C ASP A 252 24.05 -6.49 -12.16
N ALA A 253 23.35 -7.46 -12.76
CA ALA A 253 22.66 -7.26 -14.03
C ALA A 253 21.61 -6.13 -13.96
N PHE A 254 20.83 -6.09 -12.88
CA PHE A 254 19.89 -5.01 -12.62
C PHE A 254 20.60 -3.66 -12.42
N PHE A 255 21.67 -3.63 -11.62
CA PHE A 255 22.41 -2.40 -11.32
C PHE A 255 23.04 -1.77 -12.56
N GLU A 256 23.67 -2.56 -13.43
CA GLU A 256 24.25 -2.04 -14.67
C GLU A 256 23.16 -1.44 -15.58
N SER A 257 22.04 -2.15 -15.71
CA SER A 257 20.91 -1.68 -16.51
C SER A 257 20.29 -0.41 -15.94
N LEU A 258 20.10 -0.35 -14.62
CA LEU A 258 19.50 0.78 -13.93
C LEU A 258 20.38 2.04 -14.02
N VAL A 259 21.68 1.91 -13.74
CA VAL A 259 22.61 3.05 -13.81
C VAL A 259 22.65 3.59 -15.24
N THR A 260 22.77 2.73 -16.24
CA THR A 260 22.77 3.12 -17.66
C THR A 260 21.47 3.85 -18.01
N PHE A 261 20.32 3.28 -17.61
CA PHE A 261 19.00 3.87 -17.86
C PHE A 261 18.85 5.27 -17.23
N MET A 262 19.28 5.44 -15.97
CA MET A 262 19.18 6.73 -15.28
C MET A 262 20.08 7.80 -15.91
N PHE A 263 21.29 7.44 -16.36
CA PHE A 263 22.14 8.37 -17.10
C PHE A 263 21.54 8.73 -18.46
N GLN A 264 21.06 7.74 -19.21
CA GLN A 264 20.49 7.94 -20.55
C GLN A 264 19.29 8.88 -20.54
N HIS A 265 18.39 8.74 -19.56
CA HIS A 265 17.15 9.51 -19.48
C HIS A 265 17.22 10.68 -18.49
N ASN A 266 18.40 10.96 -17.93
CA ASN A 266 18.64 12.04 -16.99
C ASN A 266 17.78 11.97 -15.70
N PHE A 267 17.56 10.78 -15.15
CA PHE A 267 16.95 10.61 -13.83
C PHE A 267 17.95 10.98 -12.71
N ASP A 268 17.46 11.33 -11.53
CA ASP A 268 18.25 11.75 -10.36
C ASP A 268 18.22 10.74 -9.20
N GLY A 269 17.41 9.70 -9.35
CA GLY A 269 17.29 8.65 -8.36
C GLY A 269 16.33 7.57 -8.81
N VAL A 270 16.17 6.58 -7.93
CA VAL A 270 15.30 5.43 -8.12
C VAL A 270 14.43 5.24 -6.90
N ASP A 271 13.20 4.86 -7.14
CA ASP A 271 12.24 4.45 -6.13
C ASP A 271 11.87 2.99 -6.36
N ILE A 272 12.04 2.13 -5.35
CA ILE A 272 11.76 0.69 -5.48
C ILE A 272 10.43 0.36 -4.81
N ASP A 273 9.45 0.02 -5.64
CA ASP A 273 8.06 -0.21 -5.23
C ASP A 273 7.72 -1.70 -5.38
N TRP A 274 8.37 -2.50 -4.53
CA TRP A 274 8.17 -3.94 -4.52
C TRP A 274 6.93 -4.32 -3.70
N GLU A 275 5.81 -4.49 -4.41
CA GLU A 275 4.50 -4.84 -3.84
C GLU A 275 4.17 -6.36 -3.96
N ALA A 276 5.14 -7.24 -3.68
CA ALA A 276 4.85 -8.68 -3.53
C ALA A 276 4.19 -8.96 -2.18
N SER A 277 3.00 -8.41 -1.99
CA SER A 277 2.28 -8.56 -0.73
C SER A 277 0.79 -8.77 -0.99
N ARG A 278 0.33 -9.99 -0.74
CA ARG A 278 -1.05 -10.21 -0.33
C ARG A 278 -1.04 -10.79 1.09
N ALA A 279 -1.92 -10.28 1.92
CA ALA A 279 -2.35 -10.95 3.13
C ALA A 279 -3.29 -12.06 2.69
N GLN A 280 -2.79 -13.25 2.35
CA GLN A 280 -3.64 -14.43 2.25
C GLN A 280 -3.63 -15.22 3.57
N ILE A 281 -4.63 -14.88 4.38
CA ILE A 281 -5.54 -15.61 5.28
C ILE A 281 -5.21 -17.05 5.77
N ASN A 282 -4.27 -17.82 5.23
CA ASN A 282 -3.94 -19.15 5.76
C ASN A 282 -2.47 -19.53 5.48
N ALA A 283 -1.52 -18.99 6.23
CA ALA A 283 -0.21 -19.62 6.39
C ALA A 283 0.51 -19.09 7.63
N TYR A 284 0.98 -20.01 8.45
CA TYR A 284 1.90 -19.79 9.55
C TYR A 284 3.32 -19.36 9.11
N PHE A 285 3.45 -18.62 8.00
CA PHE A 285 4.73 -18.27 7.41
C PHE A 285 4.93 -16.75 7.31
N GLN A 286 6.18 -16.38 7.55
CA GLN A 286 6.67 -15.01 7.80
C GLN A 286 6.54 -14.14 6.55
N TYR A 287 6.79 -12.83 6.58
CA TYR A 287 6.85 -11.97 5.37
C TYR A 287 8.29 -11.43 5.25
N PRO A 288 8.84 -11.09 4.05
CA PRO A 288 8.30 -10.76 2.72
C PRO A 288 8.17 -11.99 1.79
N VAL A 289 7.72 -13.08 2.39
CA VAL A 289 7.59 -14.46 1.90
C VAL A 289 6.18 -14.71 1.32
N ALA A 290 5.61 -13.73 0.62
CA ALA A 290 4.27 -13.93 0.06
C ALA A 290 4.35 -14.82 -1.19
N ASP A 291 4.27 -16.15 -0.99
CA ASP A 291 4.28 -17.16 -2.05
C ASP A 291 3.25 -16.85 -3.16
N ASP A 292 2.13 -16.25 -2.79
CA ASP A 292 0.99 -15.97 -3.67
C ASP A 292 1.19 -14.74 -4.57
N ARG A 293 2.21 -13.91 -4.32
CA ARG A 293 2.70 -12.86 -5.24
C ARG A 293 4.18 -13.00 -5.64
N GLY A 294 4.75 -14.19 -5.39
CA GLY A 294 6.06 -14.60 -5.94
C GLY A 294 7.28 -14.26 -5.08
N GLY A 295 7.09 -13.93 -3.80
CA GLY A 295 8.19 -13.76 -2.84
C GLY A 295 8.57 -15.06 -2.13
N VAL A 296 9.73 -15.09 -1.47
CA VAL A 296 10.26 -16.22 -0.67
C VAL A 296 10.83 -15.77 0.67
N LYS A 297 11.20 -16.70 1.56
CA LYS A 297 11.61 -16.36 2.95
C LYS A 297 12.82 -15.44 3.00
N GLU A 298 13.73 -15.76 2.11
CA GLU A 298 15.02 -15.14 1.96
C GLU A 298 14.90 -13.68 1.50
N ASP A 299 13.74 -13.27 0.96
CA ASP A 299 13.52 -11.90 0.47
C ASP A 299 13.63 -10.84 1.58
N PHE A 300 13.44 -11.21 2.86
CA PHE A 300 13.61 -10.29 4.01
C PHE A 300 15.02 -9.71 4.06
N ASP A 301 16.01 -10.59 3.89
CA ASP A 301 17.42 -10.22 3.94
C ASP A 301 17.97 -9.91 2.54
N ASN A 302 17.47 -10.58 1.50
CA ASN A 302 17.89 -10.31 0.12
C ASN A 302 17.53 -8.89 -0.30
N TYR A 303 16.37 -8.38 0.08
CA TYR A 303 15.96 -7.01 -0.28
C TYR A 303 16.87 -5.97 0.38
N ALA A 304 17.11 -6.11 1.69
CA ALA A 304 18.02 -5.22 2.42
C ALA A 304 19.46 -5.29 1.88
N ARG A 305 19.96 -6.50 1.59
CA ARG A 305 21.26 -6.69 0.94
C ARG A 305 21.31 -6.03 -0.43
N MET A 306 20.26 -6.17 -1.23
CA MET A 306 20.17 -5.56 -2.56
C MET A 306 20.24 -4.04 -2.48
N LEU A 307 19.46 -3.38 -1.60
CA LEU A 307 19.52 -1.93 -1.43
C LEU A 307 20.88 -1.44 -0.92
N ARG A 308 21.52 -2.18 -0.02
CA ARG A 308 22.88 -1.86 0.43
C ARG A 308 23.88 -1.90 -0.73
N ARG A 309 23.87 -2.96 -1.53
CA ARG A 309 24.74 -3.07 -2.72
C ARG A 309 24.41 -2.03 -3.78
N LEU A 310 23.12 -1.70 -3.97
CA LEU A 310 22.70 -0.63 -4.86
C LEU A 310 23.26 0.72 -4.40
N ARG A 311 23.15 1.05 -3.10
CA ARG A 311 23.73 2.28 -2.54
C ARG A 311 25.24 2.35 -2.79
N GLU A 312 25.97 1.27 -2.55
CA GLU A 312 27.41 1.20 -2.82
C GLU A 312 27.72 1.42 -4.31
N ARG A 313 26.93 0.83 -5.21
CA ARG A 313 27.06 1.01 -6.65
C ARG A 313 26.81 2.45 -7.07
N LEU A 314 25.71 3.06 -6.62
CA LEU A 314 25.35 4.43 -6.98
C LEU A 314 26.37 5.45 -6.47
N ASN A 315 26.92 5.25 -5.27
CA ASN A 315 27.97 6.10 -4.72
C ASN A 315 29.26 6.10 -5.56
N ARG A 316 29.49 5.05 -6.36
CA ARG A 316 30.65 4.92 -7.25
C ARG A 316 30.39 5.40 -8.68
N SER A 317 29.16 5.82 -9.00
CA SER A 317 28.76 6.19 -10.36
C SER A 317 29.22 7.58 -10.82
N GLY A 318 29.78 8.40 -9.93
CA GLY A 318 30.21 9.77 -10.22
C GLY A 318 29.08 10.82 -10.21
N LYS A 319 27.81 10.40 -10.21
CA LYS A 319 26.62 11.23 -9.93
C LYS A 319 26.01 10.79 -8.61
N ARG A 320 25.54 11.74 -7.79
CA ARG A 320 24.76 11.41 -6.59
C ARG A 320 23.33 11.06 -7.02
N PHE A 321 23.02 9.76 -7.04
CA PHE A 321 21.65 9.28 -7.20
C PHE A 321 20.99 9.04 -5.84
N GLY A 322 19.70 9.37 -5.74
CA GLY A 322 18.88 9.03 -4.60
C GLY A 322 18.27 7.62 -4.69
N ILE A 323 17.91 7.06 -3.53
CA ILE A 323 17.16 5.81 -3.40
C ILE A 323 16.01 6.02 -2.42
N SER A 324 14.78 5.76 -2.84
CA SER A 324 13.64 5.62 -1.94
C SER A 324 12.96 4.29 -2.17
N ILE A 325 12.06 3.93 -1.26
CA ILE A 325 11.19 2.77 -1.44
C ILE A 325 9.78 3.13 -0.97
N ALA A 326 8.75 2.64 -1.67
CA ALA A 326 7.41 2.61 -1.13
C ALA A 326 7.26 1.48 -0.09
N ILE A 327 6.64 1.80 1.06
CA ILE A 327 6.30 0.81 2.09
C ILE A 327 4.84 0.90 2.50
N PRO A 328 4.20 -0.23 2.85
CA PRO A 328 2.81 -0.26 3.27
C PRO A 328 2.65 0.25 4.72
N ALA A 329 1.48 0.81 5.05
CA ALA A 329 1.13 1.19 6.42
C ALA A 329 0.61 0.02 7.28
N SER A 330 0.17 -1.08 6.64
CA SER A 330 -0.40 -2.24 7.34
C SER A 330 0.69 -3.12 7.98
N TYR A 331 0.45 -3.53 9.22
CA TYR A 331 1.31 -4.49 9.95
C TYR A 331 1.58 -5.76 9.14
N TRP A 332 0.54 -6.29 8.49
CA TRP A 332 0.62 -7.56 7.75
C TRP A 332 1.57 -7.51 6.57
N TYR A 333 1.71 -6.35 5.95
CA TYR A 333 2.60 -6.14 4.82
C TYR A 333 3.97 -5.63 5.28
N LEU A 334 3.98 -4.68 6.22
CA LEU A 334 5.21 -4.04 6.69
C LEU A 334 6.12 -5.02 7.44
N ARG A 335 5.59 -6.08 8.05
CA ARG A 335 6.40 -7.11 8.73
C ARG A 335 7.34 -7.87 7.80
N GLY A 336 7.20 -7.71 6.48
CA GLY A 336 8.16 -8.21 5.50
C GLY A 336 9.34 -7.30 5.20
N PHE A 337 9.40 -6.11 5.78
CA PHE A 337 10.48 -5.17 5.53
C PHE A 337 11.45 -5.19 6.70
N ASN A 338 12.71 -5.50 6.43
CA ASN A 338 13.79 -5.40 7.42
C ASN A 338 14.17 -3.93 7.66
N LEU A 339 13.29 -3.16 8.30
CA LEU A 339 13.41 -1.70 8.42
C LEU A 339 14.77 -1.25 8.93
N LYS A 340 15.33 -1.99 9.90
CA LYS A 340 16.66 -1.72 10.48
C LYS A 340 17.78 -1.78 9.45
N GLU A 341 17.75 -2.76 8.56
CA GLU A 341 18.80 -2.96 7.54
C GLU A 341 18.51 -2.16 6.25
N LEU A 342 17.24 -1.82 6.00
CA LEU A 342 16.81 -1.02 4.84
C LEU A 342 17.14 0.47 5.03
N GLU A 343 16.79 1.04 6.19
CA GLU A 343 16.87 2.48 6.43
C GLU A 343 18.25 3.09 6.11
N PRO A 344 19.39 2.50 6.50
CA PRO A 344 20.71 3.09 6.23
C PRO A 344 21.05 3.22 4.74
N SER A 345 20.42 2.42 3.87
CA SER A 345 20.74 2.35 2.44
C SER A 345 19.90 3.31 1.59
N ILE A 346 18.84 3.89 2.15
CA ILE A 346 17.89 4.75 1.43
C ILE A 346 17.92 6.19 1.95
N ASP A 347 17.42 7.12 1.14
CA ASP A 347 17.25 8.52 1.51
C ASP A 347 15.95 8.71 2.32
N TRP A 348 14.86 8.05 1.93
CA TRP A 348 13.58 8.04 2.68
C TRP A 348 12.66 6.87 2.29
N PHE A 349 11.66 6.66 3.13
CA PHE A 349 10.50 5.80 2.86
C PHE A 349 9.30 6.65 2.40
N ASN A 350 8.63 6.21 1.33
CA ASN A 350 7.32 6.70 0.93
C ASN A 350 6.26 5.77 1.55
N VAL A 351 5.57 6.19 2.60
CA VAL A 351 4.60 5.31 3.28
C VAL A 351 3.25 5.44 2.60
N MET A 352 2.72 4.33 2.07
CA MET A 352 1.41 4.26 1.42
C MET A 352 0.30 4.28 2.49
N THR A 353 0.04 5.46 3.05
CA THR A 353 -0.99 5.73 4.08
C THR A 353 -2.37 5.99 3.48
N TYR A 354 -2.68 5.24 2.43
CA TYR A 354 -3.95 5.16 1.71
C TYR A 354 -4.23 3.67 1.43
N ASP A 355 -5.42 3.35 0.92
CA ASP A 355 -5.85 1.96 0.73
C ASP A 355 -5.85 1.11 2.01
N ILE A 356 -6.09 1.75 3.15
CA ILE A 356 -6.31 1.05 4.42
C ILE A 356 -7.59 0.19 4.32
N HIS A 357 -8.60 0.72 3.62
CA HIS A 357 -9.91 0.08 3.44
C HIS A 357 -10.37 0.12 1.99
N GLY A 358 -11.15 -0.89 1.61
CA GLY A 358 -11.69 -1.03 0.26
C GLY A 358 -12.64 -2.21 0.14
N THR A 359 -13.12 -2.48 -1.09
CA THR A 359 -14.12 -3.54 -1.33
C THR A 359 -13.63 -4.95 -0.96
N TRP A 360 -12.31 -5.16 -0.90
CA TRP A 360 -11.68 -6.39 -0.46
C TRP A 360 -11.92 -6.72 1.02
N ASP A 361 -12.30 -5.75 1.86
CA ASP A 361 -12.64 -5.95 3.27
C ASP A 361 -13.77 -6.97 3.45
N SER A 362 -14.67 -7.07 2.47
CA SER A 362 -15.73 -8.08 2.44
C SER A 362 -15.25 -9.54 2.41
N LYS A 363 -13.96 -9.76 2.10
CA LYS A 363 -13.28 -11.06 2.12
C LYS A 363 -12.54 -11.29 3.43
N VAL A 364 -12.40 -10.27 4.28
CA VAL A 364 -11.74 -10.32 5.57
C VAL A 364 -12.80 -10.46 6.66
N LYS A 365 -12.96 -11.66 7.22
CA LYS A 365 -14.07 -11.97 8.14
C LYS A 365 -14.17 -11.07 9.36
N SER A 366 -13.03 -10.61 9.86
CA SER A 366 -12.92 -9.75 11.03
C SER A 366 -13.34 -8.31 10.76
N ILE A 367 -13.29 -7.88 9.50
CA ILE A 367 -13.73 -6.56 9.06
C ILE A 367 -15.17 -6.69 8.56
N GLY A 368 -15.38 -7.50 7.51
CA GLY A 368 -16.68 -7.71 6.88
C GLY A 368 -17.00 -6.66 5.82
N SER A 369 -18.23 -6.68 5.32
CA SER A 369 -18.69 -5.73 4.29
C SER A 369 -19.13 -4.40 4.90
N PHE A 370 -18.24 -3.70 5.61
CA PHE A 370 -18.50 -2.38 6.17
C PHE A 370 -17.57 -1.33 5.54
N ALA A 371 -18.14 -0.20 5.13
CA ALA A 371 -17.43 0.86 4.43
C ALA A 371 -16.68 1.71 5.46
N TYR A 372 -15.35 1.65 5.42
CA TYR A 372 -14.46 2.48 6.22
C TYR A 372 -13.62 3.37 5.31
N ALA A 373 -13.07 4.44 5.88
CA ALA A 373 -12.31 5.41 5.10
C ALA A 373 -10.89 4.91 4.80
N HIS A 374 -10.48 4.93 3.53
CA HIS A 374 -9.17 4.39 3.13
C HIS A 374 -7.95 5.21 3.59
N THR A 375 -8.17 6.41 4.13
CA THR A 375 -7.14 7.33 4.62
C THR A 375 -7.44 7.81 6.06
N ASN A 376 -8.04 6.95 6.89
CA ASN A 376 -8.36 7.24 8.29
C ASN A 376 -7.10 7.62 9.09
N LEU A 377 -7.02 8.86 9.58
CA LEU A 377 -5.84 9.39 10.28
C LEU A 377 -5.49 8.62 11.56
N THR A 378 -6.48 8.05 12.25
CA THR A 378 -6.23 7.24 13.45
C THR A 378 -5.50 5.93 13.10
N GLU A 379 -5.81 5.35 11.96
CA GLU A 379 -5.18 4.13 11.46
C GLU A 379 -3.83 4.42 10.78
N ILE A 380 -3.72 5.57 10.13
CA ILE A 380 -2.43 6.12 9.67
C ILE A 380 -1.46 6.25 10.87
N ASN A 381 -1.93 6.81 11.99
CA ASN A 381 -1.11 6.90 13.21
C ASN A 381 -0.67 5.51 13.69
N ASN A 382 -1.58 4.54 13.74
CA ASN A 382 -1.24 3.16 14.11
C ASN A 382 -0.20 2.53 13.16
N GLY A 383 -0.29 2.82 11.86
CA GLY A 383 0.70 2.39 10.87
C GLY A 383 2.08 3.00 11.10
N LEU A 384 2.14 4.31 11.39
CA LEU A 384 3.40 4.99 11.70
C LEU A 384 4.02 4.51 13.02
N GLU A 385 3.22 4.14 14.01
CA GLU A 385 3.72 3.56 15.27
C GLU A 385 4.53 2.27 15.05
N LEU A 386 4.26 1.52 13.96
CA LEU A 386 5.10 0.37 13.59
C LEU A 386 6.53 0.80 13.25
N LEU A 387 6.73 1.98 12.67
CA LEU A 387 8.05 2.52 12.36
C LEU A 387 8.79 2.94 13.63
N TRP A 388 8.10 3.59 14.56
CA TRP A 388 8.68 4.05 15.84
C TRP A 388 9.09 2.89 16.74
N ARG A 389 8.32 1.79 16.74
CA ARG A 389 8.70 0.53 17.39
C ARG A 389 10.02 -0.06 16.86
N ASN A 390 10.43 0.34 15.67
CA ASN A 390 11.68 -0.10 15.03
C ASN A 390 12.74 1.02 14.99
N ASN A 391 12.52 2.12 15.71
CA ASN A 391 13.43 3.27 15.80
C ASN A 391 13.77 3.91 14.44
N VAL A 392 12.85 3.83 13.47
CA VAL A 392 13.03 4.52 12.19
C VAL A 392 13.02 6.03 12.41
N ASN A 393 13.93 6.75 11.75
CA ASN A 393 14.02 8.20 11.87
C ASN A 393 12.81 8.88 11.19
N PRO A 394 12.00 9.68 11.91
CA PRO A 394 10.84 10.37 11.32
C PRO A 394 11.21 11.31 10.18
N ASP A 395 12.41 11.90 10.20
CA ASP A 395 12.86 12.78 9.12
C ASP A 395 13.05 12.04 7.78
N ARG A 396 13.12 10.71 7.79
CA ARG A 396 13.20 9.85 6.60
C ARG A 396 11.85 9.32 6.14
N ILE A 397 10.75 9.84 6.68
CA ILE A 397 9.40 9.39 6.33
C ILE A 397 8.68 10.47 5.54
N ASN A 398 8.09 10.06 4.42
CA ASN A 398 7.11 10.86 3.70
C ASN A 398 5.71 10.26 3.92
N LEU A 399 4.76 11.09 4.37
CA LEU A 399 3.36 10.68 4.54
C LEU A 399 2.65 10.60 3.18
N GLY A 400 2.09 9.45 2.83
CA GLY A 400 1.32 9.25 1.60
C GLY A 400 -0.06 9.90 1.66
N LEU A 401 -0.41 10.63 0.60
CA LEU A 401 -1.66 11.35 0.40
C LEU A 401 -2.32 10.81 -0.88
N GLY A 402 -3.52 10.26 -0.76
CA GLY A 402 -4.29 9.75 -1.90
C GLY A 402 -5.06 10.86 -2.59
N PHE A 403 -4.72 11.19 -3.84
CA PHE A 403 -5.49 12.09 -4.71
C PHE A 403 -6.64 11.35 -5.42
N TYR A 404 -7.24 10.40 -4.70
CA TYR A 404 -8.35 9.56 -5.13
C TYR A 404 -9.11 9.09 -3.89
N GLY A 405 -10.29 8.51 -4.10
CA GLY A 405 -11.09 7.89 -3.05
C GLY A 405 -11.37 6.42 -3.33
N ARG A 406 -11.63 5.67 -2.25
CA ARG A 406 -12.20 4.32 -2.31
C ARG A 406 -13.71 4.40 -2.09
N SER A 407 -14.44 3.73 -2.97
CA SER A 407 -15.89 3.88 -3.08
C SER A 407 -16.62 2.55 -3.00
N PHE A 408 -17.87 2.60 -2.53
CA PHE A 408 -18.70 1.45 -2.22
C PHE A 408 -20.12 1.67 -2.72
N THR A 409 -20.80 0.58 -3.08
CA THR A 409 -22.27 0.59 -3.20
C THR A 409 -22.88 0.13 -1.88
N MET A 410 -23.57 1.03 -1.18
CA MET A 410 -24.12 0.81 0.15
C MET A 410 -25.27 -0.21 0.15
N ALA A 411 -25.35 -1.03 1.19
CA ALA A 411 -26.45 -1.97 1.38
C ALA A 411 -27.68 -1.27 1.98
N ASP A 412 -27.45 -0.29 2.86
CA ASP A 412 -28.46 0.60 3.41
C ASP A 412 -28.17 2.05 2.96
N PRO A 413 -28.95 2.59 1.99
CA PRO A 413 -28.83 3.98 1.54
C PRO A 413 -28.97 5.04 2.65
N GLY A 414 -29.62 4.71 3.77
CA GLY A 414 -29.77 5.61 4.92
C GLY A 414 -28.53 5.68 5.82
N CYS A 415 -27.61 4.73 5.70
CA CYS A 415 -26.41 4.63 6.52
C CYS A 415 -25.21 5.22 5.76
N ILE A 416 -24.77 6.43 6.15
CA ILE A 416 -23.72 7.18 5.44
C ILE A 416 -22.42 7.36 6.25
N SER A 417 -22.38 6.94 7.51
CA SER A 417 -21.19 7.05 8.37
C SER A 417 -20.16 5.94 8.09
N PRO A 418 -18.89 6.11 8.50
CA PRO A 418 -17.96 4.97 8.53
C PRO A 418 -18.54 3.80 9.33
N GLY A 419 -18.29 2.58 8.87
CA GLY A 419 -18.83 1.35 9.46
C GLY A 419 -20.23 0.97 8.97
N CYS A 420 -20.81 1.70 8.00
CA CYS A 420 -22.07 1.32 7.37
C CYS A 420 -21.90 0.14 6.41
N PRO A 421 -22.89 -0.75 6.29
CA PRO A 421 -22.76 -1.95 5.45
C PRO A 421 -22.81 -1.61 3.96
N PHE A 422 -21.96 -2.28 3.17
CA PHE A 422 -21.97 -2.20 1.70
C PHE A 422 -22.31 -3.55 1.06
N LYS A 423 -22.80 -3.53 -0.18
CA LYS A 423 -23.11 -4.74 -0.96
C LYS A 423 -21.82 -5.51 -1.21
N LYS A 424 -21.78 -6.78 -0.83
CA LYS A 424 -20.54 -7.58 -0.76
C LYS A 424 -19.71 -7.46 -2.06
N SER A 425 -18.42 -7.11 -1.91
CA SER A 425 -17.47 -6.94 -3.02
C SER A 425 -17.89 -5.93 -4.10
N THR A 426 -18.81 -5.02 -3.81
CA THR A 426 -19.34 -4.06 -4.79
C THR A 426 -18.81 -2.66 -4.50
N GLY A 427 -17.92 -2.18 -5.37
CA GLY A 427 -17.51 -0.77 -5.39
C GLY A 427 -18.62 0.13 -5.91
N ALA A 428 -18.49 1.45 -5.76
CA ALA A 428 -19.35 2.35 -6.51
C ALA A 428 -19.11 2.16 -8.03
N GLY A 429 -20.08 2.59 -8.84
CA GLY A 429 -19.95 2.59 -10.30
C GLY A 429 -18.63 3.23 -10.75
N ALA A 430 -18.04 2.69 -11.82
CA ALA A 430 -16.77 3.18 -12.34
C ALA A 430 -16.82 4.68 -12.65
N GLY A 431 -15.76 5.39 -12.28
CA GLY A 431 -15.56 6.77 -12.71
C GLY A 431 -15.46 6.88 -14.23
N ARG A 432 -15.86 8.03 -14.78
CA ARG A 432 -15.88 8.28 -16.23
C ARG A 432 -14.48 8.15 -16.86
N CYS A 433 -13.44 8.58 -16.16
CA CYS A 433 -12.06 8.63 -16.63
C CYS A 433 -11.21 7.50 -16.05
N THR A 434 -11.33 7.22 -14.74
CA THR A 434 -10.58 6.13 -14.09
C THR A 434 -11.07 4.74 -14.49
N GLY A 435 -12.35 4.62 -14.88
CA GLY A 435 -12.91 3.40 -15.46
C GLY A 435 -12.94 2.19 -14.52
N THR A 436 -12.61 2.35 -13.24
CA THR A 436 -12.43 1.26 -12.28
C THR A 436 -13.49 1.33 -11.18
N PRO A 437 -14.40 0.34 -11.06
CA PRO A 437 -15.35 0.30 -9.95
C PRO A 437 -14.65 0.32 -8.59
N GLY A 438 -15.17 1.11 -7.66
CA GLY A 438 -14.60 1.24 -6.32
C GLY A 438 -13.41 2.21 -6.20
N VAL A 439 -13.02 2.90 -7.28
CA VAL A 439 -11.97 3.92 -7.30
C VAL A 439 -12.48 5.13 -8.04
N LEU A 440 -12.26 6.33 -7.48
CA LEU A 440 -12.57 7.59 -8.14
C LEU A 440 -11.41 8.57 -7.95
N SER A 441 -10.98 9.25 -9.01
CA SER A 441 -9.97 10.30 -8.89
C SER A 441 -10.51 11.51 -8.15
N ALA A 442 -9.64 12.35 -7.57
CA ALA A 442 -10.06 13.60 -6.95
C ALA A 442 -10.85 14.49 -7.94
N ALA A 443 -10.44 14.53 -9.21
CA ALA A 443 -11.17 15.22 -10.27
C ALA A 443 -12.60 14.69 -10.47
N GLU A 444 -12.80 13.36 -10.42
CA GLU A 444 -14.12 12.74 -10.53
C GLU A 444 -15.00 13.03 -9.31
N ILE A 445 -14.42 12.98 -8.11
CA ILE A 445 -15.13 13.26 -6.87
C ILE A 445 -15.56 14.73 -6.81
N ASN A 446 -14.67 15.66 -7.19
CA ASN A 446 -15.01 17.07 -7.34
C ASN A 446 -16.16 17.29 -8.33
N SER A 447 -16.19 16.56 -9.45
CA SER A 447 -17.30 16.61 -10.41
C SER A 447 -18.61 16.10 -9.80
N ILE A 448 -18.57 15.00 -9.05
CA ILE A 448 -19.74 14.45 -8.33
C ILE A 448 -20.28 15.47 -7.32
N ILE A 449 -19.41 16.13 -6.55
CA ILE A 449 -19.80 17.19 -5.61
C ILE A 449 -20.44 18.38 -6.33
N LYS A 450 -19.82 18.86 -7.42
CA LYS A 450 -20.37 19.95 -8.25
C LYS A 450 -21.75 19.62 -8.82
N ASN A 451 -22.06 18.34 -9.02
CA ASN A 451 -23.37 17.85 -9.48
C ASN A 451 -24.39 17.59 -8.36
N GLY A 452 -24.15 18.11 -7.15
CA GLY A 452 -25.13 18.10 -6.06
C GLY A 452 -25.04 16.90 -5.11
N ALA A 453 -23.92 16.18 -5.09
CA ALA A 453 -23.69 15.14 -4.10
C ALA A 453 -23.61 15.72 -2.68
N LYS A 454 -23.97 14.91 -1.68
CA LYS A 454 -23.86 15.29 -0.27
C LYS A 454 -22.45 14.96 0.22
N GLN A 455 -21.86 15.86 1.00
CA GLN A 455 -20.55 15.70 1.60
C GLN A 455 -20.61 15.89 3.11
N ILE A 456 -19.98 14.99 3.87
CA ILE A 456 -19.84 15.10 5.32
C ILE A 456 -18.36 14.95 5.73
N PHE A 457 -17.95 15.74 6.72
CA PHE A 457 -16.61 15.69 7.30
C PHE A 457 -16.62 14.79 8.53
N ILE A 458 -15.72 13.81 8.57
CA ILE A 458 -15.51 12.94 9.73
C ILE A 458 -14.27 13.42 10.48
N GLU A 459 -14.49 14.18 11.55
CA GLU A 459 -13.42 14.88 12.27
C GLU A 459 -12.37 13.94 12.85
N LYS A 460 -12.81 12.86 13.51
CA LYS A 460 -11.92 11.87 14.13
C LYS A 460 -10.95 11.25 13.12
N ASP A 461 -11.46 10.94 11.93
CA ASP A 461 -10.72 10.21 10.91
C ASP A 461 -9.97 11.17 9.97
N ALA A 462 -10.27 12.48 10.03
CA ALA A 462 -9.79 13.52 9.12
C ALA A 462 -9.99 13.12 7.64
N VAL A 463 -11.24 12.78 7.29
CA VAL A 463 -11.65 12.39 5.93
C VAL A 463 -12.98 13.03 5.56
N GLN A 464 -13.25 13.10 4.26
CA GLN A 464 -14.55 13.45 3.71
C GLN A 464 -15.26 12.19 3.22
N ILE A 465 -16.57 12.14 3.42
CA ILE A 465 -17.44 11.16 2.80
C ILE A 465 -18.37 11.88 1.85
N VAL A 466 -18.47 11.38 0.62
CA VAL A 466 -19.41 11.89 -0.39
C VAL A 466 -20.39 10.78 -0.76
N THR A 467 -21.67 11.12 -0.83
CA THR A 467 -22.74 10.20 -1.23
C THR A 467 -23.57 10.77 -2.36
N TRP A 468 -23.89 9.94 -3.35
CA TRP A 468 -24.67 10.31 -4.54
C TRP A 468 -25.50 9.12 -5.04
N ASN A 469 -26.40 9.37 -6.01
CA ASN A 469 -27.21 8.33 -6.67
C ASN A 469 -27.87 7.32 -5.71
N GLN A 470 -28.36 7.81 -4.56
CA GLN A 470 -29.04 7.06 -3.49
C GLN A 470 -28.12 6.12 -2.69
N ASP A 471 -27.34 5.25 -3.32
CA ASP A 471 -26.57 4.19 -2.64
C ASP A 471 -25.06 4.22 -2.91
N GLN A 472 -24.53 5.27 -3.54
CA GLN A 472 -23.10 5.38 -3.81
C GLN A 472 -22.40 6.19 -2.72
N TRP A 473 -21.23 5.71 -2.30
CA TRP A 473 -20.44 6.28 -1.20
C TRP A 473 -18.96 6.29 -1.58
N VAL A 474 -18.24 7.36 -1.23
CA VAL A 474 -16.77 7.43 -1.38
C VAL A 474 -16.15 8.15 -0.19
N SER A 475 -15.07 7.60 0.37
CA SER A 475 -14.18 8.33 1.28
C SER A 475 -13.02 8.90 0.50
N TRP A 476 -12.66 10.15 0.75
CA TRP A 476 -11.54 10.81 0.10
C TRP A 476 -10.98 11.97 0.94
N ASP A 477 -9.92 12.59 0.42
CA ASP A 477 -9.28 13.76 1.00
C ASP A 477 -9.56 15.03 0.21
N ASP A 478 -10.08 16.07 0.88
CA ASP A 478 -10.24 17.41 0.33
C ASP A 478 -9.19 18.38 0.89
N ALA A 479 -9.29 19.64 0.50
CA ALA A 479 -8.39 20.69 0.96
C ALA A 479 -8.28 20.77 2.50
N LYS A 480 -9.39 20.57 3.22
CA LYS A 480 -9.43 20.63 4.68
C LYS A 480 -8.70 19.44 5.29
N THR A 481 -8.97 18.22 4.82
CA THR A 481 -8.36 17.02 5.38
C THR A 481 -6.88 16.92 5.03
N LEU A 482 -6.46 17.38 3.85
CA LEU A 482 -5.03 17.49 3.49
C LEU A 482 -4.28 18.43 4.45
N LYS A 483 -4.87 19.56 4.84
CA LYS A 483 -4.26 20.45 5.85
C LYS A 483 -4.09 19.74 7.20
N LEU A 484 -5.11 19.02 7.66
CA LEU A 484 -5.05 18.26 8.91
C LEU A 484 -3.97 17.17 8.87
N LYS A 485 -3.83 16.47 7.74
CA LYS A 485 -2.81 15.44 7.52
C LYS A 485 -1.41 16.01 7.44
N GLN A 486 -1.24 17.19 6.84
CA GLN A 486 0.05 17.88 6.83
C GLN A 486 0.43 18.40 8.22
N ASP A 487 -0.52 18.93 8.99
CA ASP A 487 -0.28 19.33 10.39
C ASP A 487 0.06 18.13 11.25
N PHE A 488 -0.57 16.99 11.01
CA PHE A 488 -0.22 15.72 11.63
C PHE A 488 1.20 15.26 11.23
N ALA A 489 1.58 15.36 9.95
CA ALA A 489 2.94 15.05 9.50
C ALA A 489 3.99 15.94 10.19
N ASN A 490 3.74 17.25 10.27
CA ASN A 490 4.57 18.19 11.01
C ASN A 490 4.67 17.85 12.49
N ARG A 491 3.54 17.49 13.11
CA ARG A 491 3.49 17.07 14.51
C ARG A 491 4.30 15.80 14.75
N ARG A 492 4.30 14.85 13.81
CA ARG A 492 5.09 13.62 13.88
C ARG A 492 6.53 13.78 13.42
N CYS A 493 7.02 15.01 13.28
CA CYS A 493 8.37 15.31 12.84
C CYS A 493 8.73 14.69 11.46
N LEU A 494 7.74 14.37 10.63
CA LEU A 494 7.98 13.72 9.35
C LEU A 494 8.74 14.68 8.43
N GLY A 495 9.61 14.14 7.58
CA GLY A 495 10.43 14.95 6.67
C GLY A 495 9.76 15.27 5.34
N GLY A 496 8.58 14.71 5.06
CA GLY A 496 7.89 15.01 3.81
C GLY A 496 6.47 14.50 3.70
N THR A 497 5.89 14.79 2.54
CA THR A 497 4.67 14.18 2.04
C THR A 497 4.90 13.57 0.67
N MET A 498 4.08 12.58 0.33
CA MET A 498 4.08 11.90 -0.95
C MET A 498 2.65 11.86 -1.48
N VAL A 499 2.46 12.03 -2.79
CA VAL A 499 1.14 12.07 -3.43
C VAL A 499 1.01 10.91 -4.41
N TRP A 500 -0.06 10.13 -4.25
CA TRP A 500 -0.52 9.15 -5.23
C TRP A 500 -1.91 9.53 -5.76
N ALA A 501 -2.07 9.97 -7.00
CA ALA A 501 -1.04 10.34 -7.97
C ALA A 501 -1.33 11.74 -8.54
N ILE A 502 -0.30 12.40 -9.08
CA ILE A 502 -0.36 13.78 -9.57
C ILE A 502 -1.50 13.96 -10.58
N ASP A 503 -1.63 13.00 -11.49
CA ASP A 503 -2.56 13.03 -12.62
C ASP A 503 -4.02 12.68 -12.25
N LEU A 504 -4.31 12.37 -10.99
CA LEU A 504 -5.67 12.13 -10.49
C LEU A 504 -6.37 13.41 -9.97
N ASP A 505 -5.63 14.51 -9.88
CA ASP A 505 -6.13 15.81 -9.42
C ASP A 505 -6.51 16.73 -10.60
N ASP A 506 -7.49 17.60 -10.37
CA ASP A 506 -7.88 18.69 -11.29
C ASP A 506 -7.15 20.01 -10.97
N GLY A 507 -6.10 19.92 -10.16
CA GLY A 507 -5.30 21.03 -9.65
C GLY A 507 -5.80 21.57 -8.31
N THR A 508 -6.96 21.12 -7.81
CA THR A 508 -7.51 21.64 -6.55
C THR A 508 -6.68 21.20 -5.35
N LEU A 509 -6.32 19.91 -5.27
CA LEU A 509 -5.59 19.35 -4.14
C LEU A 509 -4.14 19.83 -4.10
N ILE A 510 -3.45 19.85 -5.25
CA ILE A 510 -2.06 20.30 -5.30
C ILE A 510 -1.91 21.81 -5.03
N ASN A 511 -2.84 22.64 -5.50
CA ASN A 511 -2.81 24.07 -5.17
C ASN A 511 -3.02 24.29 -3.66
N GLN A 512 -3.90 23.50 -3.02
CA GLN A 512 -4.05 23.55 -1.57
C GLN A 512 -2.77 23.10 -0.86
N LEU A 513 -2.20 21.98 -1.26
CA LEU A 513 -0.97 21.46 -0.67
C LEU A 513 0.17 22.47 -0.82
N GLY A 514 0.35 23.05 -2.00
CA GLY A 514 1.31 24.12 -2.26
C GLY A 514 1.10 25.36 -1.40
N SER A 515 -0.15 25.80 -1.27
CA SER A 515 -0.52 26.92 -0.38
C SER A 515 -0.16 26.62 1.08
N ASN A 516 -0.48 25.40 1.54
CA ASN A 516 -0.15 24.99 2.89
C ASN A 516 1.36 24.90 3.14
N LEU A 517 2.14 24.54 2.12
CA LEU A 517 3.61 24.47 2.09
C LEU A 517 4.29 25.83 1.94
N ASN A 518 3.53 26.92 1.74
CA ASN A 518 4.06 28.23 1.34
C ASN A 518 4.96 28.16 0.08
N ARG A 519 4.68 27.21 -0.82
CA ARG A 519 5.39 27.07 -2.10
C ARG A 519 4.54 27.67 -3.21
N PRO A 520 4.98 28.75 -3.87
CA PRO A 520 4.24 29.34 -4.96
C PRO A 520 4.31 28.45 -6.22
N LYS A 521 3.25 28.45 -7.02
CA LYS A 521 3.29 27.88 -8.37
C LYS A 521 4.38 28.59 -9.17
N ALA A 522 5.25 27.84 -9.83
CA ALA A 522 6.26 28.43 -10.70
C ALA A 522 5.58 29.11 -11.90
N VAL A 523 6.02 30.33 -12.23
CA VAL A 523 5.62 31.01 -13.47
C VAL A 523 6.37 30.34 -14.61
N VAL A 524 5.63 29.68 -15.48
CA VAL A 524 6.22 28.95 -16.60
C VAL A 524 6.16 29.85 -17.81
N TYR A 525 7.31 30.40 -18.17
CA TYR A 525 7.44 31.17 -19.39
C TYR A 525 7.41 30.20 -20.58
N ASN A 526 6.46 30.39 -21.48
CA ASN A 526 6.40 29.63 -22.73
C ASN A 526 7.64 29.99 -23.57
N GLU A 527 8.50 29.01 -23.88
CA GLU A 527 9.74 29.22 -24.63
C GLU A 527 9.52 29.91 -25.98
N THR A 528 8.32 29.75 -26.58
CA THR A 528 7.96 30.42 -27.83
C THR A 528 7.76 31.93 -27.72
N ALA A 529 7.59 32.48 -26.51
CA ALA A 529 7.34 33.91 -26.32
C ALA A 529 8.59 34.80 -26.44
N TYR A 530 9.80 34.22 -26.42
CA TYR A 530 11.07 34.96 -26.42
C TYR A 530 12.00 34.63 -27.58
N MET A 531 11.53 33.90 -28.60
CA MET A 531 12.24 33.85 -29.86
C MET A 531 12.23 35.26 -30.45
N CYS A 532 13.37 35.96 -30.39
CA CYS A 532 13.61 37.15 -31.19
C CYS A 532 13.24 36.78 -32.63
N ARG A 533 12.16 37.35 -33.15
CA ARG A 533 11.87 37.27 -34.59
C ARG A 533 13.05 37.94 -35.27
N LEU A 534 13.99 37.13 -35.78
CA LEU A 534 14.94 37.60 -36.77
C LEU A 534 14.08 38.00 -37.96
N GLY A 535 13.87 39.31 -38.11
CA GLY A 535 13.16 39.87 -39.24
C GLY A 535 13.89 39.44 -40.51
N THR A 536 13.16 38.76 -41.39
CA THR A 536 13.58 38.49 -42.77
C THR A 536 13.68 39.78 -43.56
#